data_AF-A0A444SB71-F1
#
_entry.id   AF-A0A444SB71-F1
#
_cell.length_a   1.000
_cell.length_b   1.000
_cell.length_c   1.000
_cell.angle_alpha   90.00
_cell.angle_beta   90.00
_cell.angle_gamma   90.00
#
_symmetry.space_group_name_H-M   'P 1'
#
loop_
_entity.id
_entity.type
_entity.pdbx_description
1 polymer ?
#
loop_
_entity_poly.entity_id
_entity_poly.type
_entity_poly.pdbx_seq_one_letter_code
_entity_poly.pdbx_strand_id
1 'polypeptide(L)'
;MCLSLLRSPKAPDGNADMGRHRIRCPMIPHRGGLGAQTVRAAFNFNNPLRLVATPKGRPNVLPNAPIALTGDHNLVLDWIKRGEDDEDVSLDDLPKRKSKSVVVRVYDAVGGSLEERSRRRSRWDKVFKTNILEGDLGEVTSEGGSFDISLELFEIATHRFLLKD
;
A
#
# COMPACT_ATOMS: atom_id res chain seq x y z
N MET A 1 29.26 -5.09 5.34
CA MET A 1 28.21 -4.20 4.84
C MET A 1 28.71 -2.77 4.97
N CYS A 2 28.70 -1.97 3.89
CA CYS A 2 29.08 -0.56 3.91
C CYS A 2 27.88 0.25 3.39
N LEU A 3 27.52 1.33 4.09
CA LEU A 3 26.42 2.22 3.70
C LEU A 3 26.98 3.59 3.37
N SER A 4 26.82 4.02 2.13
CA SER A 4 27.18 5.37 1.70
C SER A 4 26.18 6.38 2.27
N LEU A 5 26.66 7.31 3.08
CA LEU A 5 25.79 8.31 3.73
C LEU A 5 25.61 9.57 2.88
N LEU A 6 26.64 10.01 2.16
CA LEU A 6 26.63 11.23 1.37
C LEU A 6 27.67 11.12 0.24
N ARG A 7 27.40 11.79 -0.88
CA ARG A 7 28.37 11.97 -1.97
C ARG A 7 28.24 13.41 -2.47
N SER A 8 29.29 14.22 -2.33
CA SER A 8 29.28 15.64 -2.73
C SER A 8 29.99 15.88 -4.08
N PRO A 9 29.36 15.61 -5.24
CA PRO A 9 29.96 15.90 -6.54
C PRO A 9 30.16 17.41 -6.72
N LYS A 10 31.13 17.81 -7.54
CA LYS A 10 31.39 19.23 -7.84
C LYS A 10 30.90 19.68 -9.22
N ALA A 11 30.38 18.76 -10.02
CA ALA A 11 29.70 19.04 -11.27
C ALA A 11 28.41 18.19 -11.32
N PRO A 12 27.27 18.73 -11.81
CA PRO A 12 27.05 20.07 -12.36
C PRO A 12 26.84 21.17 -11.32
N ASP A 13 26.64 20.81 -10.04
CA ASP A 13 26.39 21.75 -8.95
C ASP A 13 27.64 21.93 -8.06
N GLY A 14 28.13 23.16 -7.94
CA GLY A 14 29.29 23.50 -7.10
C GLY A 14 29.01 23.39 -5.59
N ASN A 15 27.73 23.42 -5.21
CA ASN A 15 27.25 23.43 -3.83
C ASN A 15 26.58 22.12 -3.40
N ALA A 16 26.72 21.04 -4.19
CA ALA A 16 26.06 19.77 -3.89
C ALA A 16 26.33 19.32 -2.45
N ASP A 17 25.26 19.07 -1.72
CA ASP A 17 25.25 18.60 -0.34
C ASP A 17 25.99 19.46 0.69
N MET A 18 26.24 20.74 0.39
CA MET A 18 26.73 21.68 1.41
C MET A 18 25.61 22.02 2.38
N GLY A 19 25.87 21.91 3.69
CA GLY A 19 24.91 22.25 4.74
C GLY A 19 24.75 21.15 5.79
N ARG A 20 23.67 21.24 6.56
CA ARG A 20 23.40 20.30 7.67
C ARG A 20 22.51 19.16 7.19
N HIS A 21 23.00 17.94 7.36
CA HIS A 21 22.27 16.72 7.04
C HIS A 21 21.87 15.98 8.32
N ARG A 22 20.67 15.36 8.32
CA ARG A 22 20.22 14.46 9.39
C ARG A 22 19.91 13.11 8.78
N ILE A 23 20.75 12.13 9.06
CA ILE A 23 20.67 10.80 8.46
C ILE A 23 20.26 9.80 9.55
N ARG A 24 19.34 8.88 9.22
CA ARG A 24 18.91 7.80 10.12
C ARG A 24 19.16 6.45 9.46
N CYS A 25 19.97 5.59 10.07
CA CYS A 25 20.34 4.28 9.53
C CYS A 25 20.23 3.23 10.66
N PRO A 26 19.10 2.51 10.76
CA PRO A 26 18.91 1.51 11.79
C PRO A 26 19.61 0.20 11.41
N MET A 27 20.06 -0.56 12.40
CA MET A 27 20.47 -1.94 12.22
C MET A 27 19.48 -2.84 12.94
N ILE A 28 18.92 -3.83 12.23
CA ILE A 28 18.00 -4.82 12.77
C ILE A 28 18.59 -6.23 12.61
N PRO A 29 19.22 -6.78 13.66
CA PRO A 29 19.58 -8.19 13.64
C PRO A 29 18.30 -9.03 13.61
N HIS A 30 18.28 -10.05 12.78
CA HIS A 30 17.19 -11.02 12.70
C HIS A 30 17.78 -12.42 12.57
N ARG A 31 16.95 -13.43 12.85
CA ARG A 31 17.32 -14.85 12.76
C ARG A 31 16.70 -15.47 11.53
N GLY A 32 17.46 -16.29 10.81
CA GLY A 32 17.01 -16.94 9.58
C GLY A 32 17.29 -16.10 8.34
N GLY A 33 16.64 -16.45 7.23
CA GLY A 33 16.70 -15.67 6.00
C GLY A 33 15.90 -14.37 6.08
N LEU A 34 15.96 -13.59 5.01
CA LEU A 34 15.10 -12.42 4.85
C LEU A 34 13.63 -12.86 4.87
N GLY A 35 12.80 -12.16 5.63
CA GLY A 35 11.37 -12.44 5.68
C GLY A 35 10.53 -11.19 5.95
N ALA A 36 9.22 -11.40 5.97
CA ALA A 36 8.20 -10.38 6.21
C ALA A 36 8.49 -9.42 7.37
N GLN A 37 9.05 -9.93 8.47
CA GLN A 37 9.34 -9.13 9.66
C GLN A 37 10.37 -8.03 9.37
N THR A 38 11.43 -8.37 8.63
CA THR A 38 12.49 -7.42 8.25
C THR A 38 11.94 -6.35 7.31
N VAL A 39 11.12 -6.75 6.32
CA VAL A 39 10.46 -5.83 5.38
C VAL A 39 9.52 -4.87 6.13
N ARG A 40 8.68 -5.40 7.02
CA ARG A 40 7.75 -4.60 7.83
C ARG A 40 8.49 -3.63 8.76
N ALA A 41 9.57 -4.06 9.38
CA ALA A 41 10.39 -3.19 10.23
C ALA A 41 11.00 -2.03 9.43
N ALA A 42 11.50 -2.31 8.22
CA ALA A 42 12.02 -1.29 7.31
C ALA A 42 10.91 -0.30 6.89
N PHE A 43 9.71 -0.77 6.59
CA PHE A 43 8.58 0.10 6.25
C PHE A 43 8.16 0.99 7.42
N ASN A 44 8.00 0.41 8.62
CA ASN A 44 7.62 1.15 9.84
C ASN A 44 8.65 2.22 10.22
N PHE A 45 9.94 1.97 9.99
CA PHE A 45 10.99 2.96 10.23
C PHE A 45 10.90 4.19 9.31
N ASN A 46 10.46 3.96 8.06
CA ASN A 46 10.26 5.00 7.06
C ASN A 46 8.91 5.73 7.22
N ASN A 47 7.95 5.14 7.93
CA ASN A 47 6.61 5.70 8.15
C ASN A 47 6.34 6.00 9.64
N PRO A 48 6.79 7.17 10.16
CA PRO A 48 6.59 7.53 11.56
C PRO A 48 5.11 7.73 11.90
N LEU A 49 4.70 7.28 13.08
CA LEU A 49 3.36 7.49 13.61
C LEU A 49 3.06 8.98 13.77
N ARG A 50 1.85 9.40 13.38
CA ARG A 50 1.34 10.75 13.57
C ARG A 50 0.39 10.78 14.76
N LEU A 51 0.69 11.60 15.76
CA LEU A 51 -0.21 11.84 16.87
C LEU A 51 -1.36 12.73 16.39
N VAL A 52 -2.59 12.27 16.56
CA VAL A 52 -3.81 13.03 16.24
C VAL A 52 -4.70 13.11 17.48
N ALA A 53 -5.36 14.25 17.67
CA ALA A 53 -6.29 14.48 18.78
C ALA A 53 -7.72 14.55 18.24
N THR A 54 -8.66 13.98 18.98
CA THR A 54 -10.10 14.05 18.68
C THR A 54 -10.84 14.83 19.77
N PRO A 55 -11.92 15.56 19.43
CA PRO A 55 -12.77 16.18 20.44
C PRO A 55 -13.33 15.14 21.42
N LYS A 56 -13.38 15.48 22.72
CA LYS A 56 -13.96 14.62 23.76
C LYS A 56 -15.38 14.21 23.36
N GLY A 57 -15.69 12.91 23.46
CA GLY A 57 -17.03 12.37 23.21
C GLY A 57 -17.38 12.10 21.74
N ARG A 58 -16.48 12.36 20.78
CA ARG A 58 -16.65 11.98 19.37
C ARG A 58 -15.45 11.18 18.87
N PRO A 59 -15.38 9.87 19.15
CA PRO A 59 -14.43 9.02 18.46
C PRO A 59 -14.89 8.91 16.99
N ASN A 60 -14.49 9.85 16.13
CA ASN A 60 -14.54 9.69 14.66
C ASN A 60 -13.44 8.70 14.21
N VAL A 61 -13.26 7.62 14.95
CA VAL A 61 -12.28 6.58 14.71
C VAL A 61 -13.07 5.32 14.52
N LEU A 62 -13.04 4.78 13.30
CA LEU A 62 -13.58 3.46 13.05
C LEU A 62 -12.87 2.49 14.02
N PRO A 63 -13.61 1.59 14.70
CA PRO A 63 -12.99 0.63 15.64
C PRO A 63 -12.00 -0.29 14.94
N ASN A 64 -12.07 -0.36 13.61
CA ASN A 64 -11.29 -1.24 12.76
C ASN A 64 -10.98 -0.53 11.43
N ALA A 65 -9.78 -0.75 10.90
CA ALA A 65 -9.44 -0.37 9.54
C ALA A 65 -10.44 -1.00 8.53
N PRO A 66 -11.00 -0.22 7.59
CA PRO A 66 -12.00 -0.69 6.63
C PRO A 66 -11.43 -1.71 5.64
N ILE A 67 -10.15 -1.58 5.32
CA ILE A 67 -9.39 -2.51 4.48
C ILE A 67 -8.30 -3.11 5.37
N ALA A 68 -8.21 -4.42 5.39
CA ALA A 68 -7.16 -5.14 6.08
C ALA A 68 -6.78 -6.36 5.24
N LEU A 69 -5.48 -6.58 5.11
CA LEU A 69 -4.93 -7.82 4.60
C LEU A 69 -4.75 -8.78 5.77
N THR A 70 -5.20 -10.02 5.60
CA THR A 70 -5.04 -11.11 6.57
C THR A 70 -4.46 -12.31 5.85
N GLY A 71 -3.76 -13.19 6.56
CA GLY A 71 -3.14 -14.36 5.94
C GLY A 71 -1.64 -14.36 6.16
N ASP A 72 -0.88 -14.60 5.09
CA ASP A 72 0.57 -14.61 5.15
C ASP A 72 1.09 -13.22 5.52
N HIS A 73 2.24 -13.22 6.13
CA HIS A 73 2.95 -12.02 6.50
C HIS A 73 3.82 -11.48 5.35
N ASN A 74 4.07 -12.28 4.32
CA ASN A 74 4.86 -11.94 3.13
C ASN A 74 4.13 -10.97 2.20
N LEU A 75 2.79 -11.00 2.16
CA LEU A 75 2.03 -10.01 1.43
C LEU A 75 2.02 -8.67 2.15
N VAL A 76 2.26 -7.62 1.37
CA VAL A 76 2.28 -6.26 1.85
C VAL A 76 1.22 -5.46 1.08
N LEU A 77 0.29 -4.87 1.83
CA LEU A 77 -0.56 -3.81 1.31
C LEU A 77 0.30 -2.54 1.22
N ASP A 78 0.58 -2.13 -0.02
CA ASP A 78 1.50 -1.03 -0.33
C ASP A 78 0.81 0.32 -0.16
N TRP A 79 -0.27 0.52 -0.91
CA TRP A 79 -1.05 1.75 -0.85
C TRP A 79 -2.53 1.52 -1.08
N ILE A 80 -3.30 2.50 -0.61
CA ILE A 80 -4.73 2.64 -0.82
C ILE A 80 -4.96 4.08 -1.31
N LYS A 81 -5.67 4.26 -2.41
CA LYS A 81 -6.06 5.58 -2.93
C LYS A 81 -7.47 5.53 -3.52
N ARG A 82 -8.01 6.68 -3.93
CA ARG A 82 -9.23 6.74 -4.74
C ARG A 82 -8.92 6.45 -6.21
N GLY A 83 -9.91 5.97 -6.96
CA GLY A 83 -9.81 5.84 -8.41
C GLY A 83 -9.59 7.21 -9.04
N GLU A 84 -8.62 7.31 -9.96
CA GLU A 84 -8.31 8.58 -10.62
C GLU A 84 -9.42 9.04 -11.58
N ASP A 85 -10.10 8.07 -12.18
CA ASP A 85 -11.19 8.28 -13.14
C ASP A 85 -12.59 8.28 -12.50
N ASP A 86 -12.69 8.24 -11.17
CA ASP A 86 -13.97 8.41 -10.47
C ASP A 86 -14.51 9.84 -10.68
N GLU A 87 -15.83 9.98 -10.86
CA GLU A 87 -16.50 11.26 -11.14
C GLU A 87 -16.22 12.35 -10.08
N ASP A 88 -16.04 11.97 -8.81
CA ASP A 88 -15.76 12.91 -7.70
C ASP A 88 -14.28 13.27 -7.54
N VAL A 89 -13.37 12.64 -8.28
CA VAL A 89 -11.91 12.82 -8.15
C VAL A 89 -11.26 13.33 -9.44
N SER A 90 -11.76 12.90 -10.61
CA SER A 90 -11.16 13.17 -11.91
C SER A 90 -11.08 14.67 -12.27
N LEU A 91 -9.94 15.08 -12.85
CA LEU A 91 -9.62 16.47 -13.20
C LEU A 91 -9.90 16.83 -14.69
N ASP A 92 -10.85 16.13 -15.34
CA ASP A 92 -11.24 16.31 -16.76
C ASP A 92 -10.16 15.97 -17.81
N ASP A 93 -9.09 15.30 -17.40
CA ASP A 93 -8.00 14.79 -18.24
C ASP A 93 -8.18 13.33 -18.68
N LEU A 94 -9.12 12.62 -18.04
CA LEU A 94 -9.45 11.22 -18.31
C LEU A 94 -10.97 11.02 -18.53
N PRO A 95 -11.39 9.99 -19.28
CA PRO A 95 -12.79 9.60 -19.34
C PRO A 95 -13.33 9.24 -17.96
N LYS A 96 -14.36 9.98 -17.51
CA LYS A 96 -14.93 9.83 -16.16
C LYS A 96 -15.82 8.59 -16.06
N ARG A 97 -15.60 7.78 -15.02
CA ARG A 97 -16.49 6.72 -14.58
C ARG A 97 -17.49 7.29 -13.57
N LYS A 98 -18.78 7.00 -13.79
CA LYS A 98 -19.86 7.29 -12.82
C LYS A 98 -19.84 6.28 -11.68
N SER A 99 -18.72 6.22 -10.96
CA SER A 99 -18.47 5.33 -9.85
C SER A 99 -17.68 6.03 -8.78
N LYS A 100 -17.78 5.51 -7.55
CA LYS A 100 -16.83 5.80 -6.48
C LYS A 100 -16.08 4.53 -6.16
N SER A 101 -14.77 4.57 -6.23
CA SER A 101 -13.92 3.41 -6.05
C SER A 101 -12.70 3.70 -5.18
N VAL A 102 -12.21 2.64 -4.58
CA VAL A 102 -10.95 2.61 -3.84
C VAL A 102 -10.03 1.64 -4.55
N VAL A 103 -8.81 2.07 -4.85
CA VAL A 103 -7.79 1.25 -5.47
C VAL A 103 -6.79 0.83 -4.40
N VAL A 104 -6.48 -0.46 -4.36
CA VAL A 104 -5.55 -1.07 -3.39
C VAL A 104 -4.48 -1.83 -4.16
N ARG A 105 -3.22 -1.59 -3.80
CA ARG A 105 -2.10 -2.37 -4.31
C ARG A 105 -1.54 -3.29 -3.23
N VAL A 106 -1.31 -4.54 -3.61
CA VAL A 106 -0.71 -5.57 -2.77
C VAL A 106 0.43 -6.20 -3.56
N TYR A 107 1.52 -6.55 -2.88
CA TYR A 107 2.64 -7.28 -3.49
C TYR A 107 3.19 -8.36 -2.57
N ASP A 108 3.81 -9.38 -3.16
CA ASP A 108 4.65 -10.35 -2.45
C ASP A 108 6.05 -9.77 -2.22
N ALA A 109 6.41 -9.60 -0.94
CA ALA A 109 7.67 -8.97 -0.56
C ALA A 109 8.89 -9.91 -0.55
N VAL A 110 8.68 -11.23 -0.49
CA VAL A 110 9.76 -12.20 -0.22
C VAL A 110 9.93 -13.22 -1.33
N GLY A 111 8.95 -13.38 -2.23
CA GLY A 111 9.05 -14.32 -3.34
C GLY A 111 8.65 -15.74 -2.94
N GLY A 112 7.51 -15.88 -2.25
CA GLY A 112 6.96 -17.18 -1.85
C GLY A 112 5.81 -17.59 -2.78
N SER A 113 5.71 -18.87 -3.15
CA SER A 113 4.53 -19.38 -3.88
C SER A 113 3.35 -19.47 -2.91
N LEU A 114 2.32 -18.62 -3.08
CA LEU A 114 1.28 -18.44 -2.05
C LEU A 114 -0.13 -18.21 -2.63
N GLU A 115 -1.09 -18.97 -2.11
CA GLU A 115 -2.53 -18.68 -2.20
C GLU A 115 -3.00 -18.06 -0.88
N GLU A 116 -3.65 -16.90 -0.90
CA GLU A 116 -4.05 -16.21 0.34
C GLU A 116 -5.46 -15.64 0.36
N ARG A 117 -5.96 -15.44 1.58
CA ARG A 117 -7.33 -14.97 1.86
C ARG A 117 -7.33 -13.61 2.54
N SER A 118 -7.71 -12.56 1.82
CA SER A 118 -7.90 -11.24 2.43
C SER A 118 -9.25 -11.16 3.16
N ARG A 119 -9.27 -10.81 4.46
CA ARG A 119 -10.49 -10.66 5.27
C ARG A 119 -10.71 -9.21 5.71
N ARG A 120 -11.84 -8.59 5.31
CA ARG A 120 -12.68 -7.76 6.21
C ARG A 120 -14.00 -7.27 5.60
N ARG A 121 -14.92 -6.84 6.48
CA ARG A 121 -16.35 -6.55 6.28
C ARG A 121 -16.69 -5.52 5.17
N SER A 122 -17.40 -6.04 4.17
CA SER A 122 -18.49 -5.48 3.35
C SER A 122 -18.86 -3.99 3.52
N ARG A 123 -18.41 -3.16 2.55
CA ARG A 123 -19.09 -1.96 2.02
C ARG A 123 -18.88 -1.78 0.51
N TRP A 124 -18.44 -2.83 -0.18
CA TRP A 124 -18.06 -2.81 -1.59
C TRP A 124 -19.11 -3.58 -2.39
N ASP A 125 -19.42 -3.10 -3.59
CA ASP A 125 -20.35 -3.73 -4.50
C ASP A 125 -19.65 -4.78 -5.35
N LYS A 126 -18.50 -4.40 -5.91
CA LYS A 126 -17.69 -5.23 -6.80
C LYS A 126 -16.20 -5.00 -6.56
N VAL A 127 -15.39 -5.99 -6.89
CA VAL A 127 -13.94 -5.90 -6.88
C VAL A 127 -13.42 -6.31 -8.25
N PHE A 128 -12.51 -5.54 -8.83
CA PHE A 128 -11.88 -5.83 -10.11
C PHE A 128 -10.37 -5.96 -9.92
N LYS A 129 -9.75 -6.98 -10.52
CA LYS A 129 -8.29 -7.01 -10.71
C LYS A 129 -7.97 -6.03 -11.84
N THR A 130 -6.95 -5.19 -11.66
CA THR A 130 -6.59 -4.16 -12.61
C THR A 130 -5.12 -4.23 -12.99
N ASN A 131 -4.77 -3.57 -14.09
CA ASN A 131 -3.38 -3.25 -14.40
C ASN A 131 -2.87 -2.07 -13.53
N ILE A 132 -1.63 -1.65 -13.75
CA ILE A 132 -0.98 -0.55 -13.01
C ILE A 132 -1.66 0.81 -13.21
N LEU A 133 -2.41 0.97 -14.31
CA LEU A 133 -3.15 2.17 -14.72
C LEU A 133 -4.66 2.06 -14.42
N GLU A 134 -5.08 1.18 -13.51
CA GLU A 134 -6.50 1.05 -13.09
C GLU A 134 -7.47 0.61 -14.19
N GLY A 135 -6.95 0.04 -15.29
CA GLY A 135 -7.73 -0.65 -16.30
C GLY A 135 -8.16 -2.02 -15.80
N ASP A 136 -9.47 -2.32 -15.85
CA ASP A 136 -10.03 -3.58 -15.36
C ASP A 136 -9.60 -4.76 -16.26
N LEU A 137 -9.12 -5.83 -15.63
CA LEU A 137 -8.74 -7.08 -16.28
C LEU A 137 -9.79 -8.18 -16.07
N GLY A 138 -10.53 -8.11 -14.96
CA GLY A 138 -11.60 -9.06 -14.64
C GLY A 138 -12.22 -8.79 -13.27
N GLU A 139 -13.49 -9.14 -13.11
CA GLU A 139 -14.20 -9.10 -11.83
C GLU A 139 -13.73 -10.26 -10.94
N VAL A 140 -13.45 -9.97 -9.68
CA VAL A 140 -13.06 -10.95 -8.67
C VAL A 140 -14.28 -11.30 -7.83
N THR A 141 -14.55 -12.61 -7.69
CA THR A 141 -15.64 -13.08 -6.85
C THR A 141 -15.36 -12.74 -5.39
N SER A 142 -16.32 -12.07 -4.74
CA SER A 142 -16.23 -11.75 -3.32
C SER A 142 -17.40 -12.37 -2.55
N GLU A 143 -17.11 -12.97 -1.41
CA GLU A 143 -18.10 -13.59 -0.51
C GLU A 143 -18.03 -12.92 0.86
N GLY A 144 -19.16 -12.44 1.38
CA GLY A 144 -19.21 -11.80 2.71
C GLY A 144 -18.37 -10.52 2.84
N GLY A 145 -17.96 -9.91 1.72
CA GLY A 145 -17.07 -8.75 1.66
C GLY A 145 -15.58 -9.09 1.71
N SER A 146 -15.21 -10.37 1.67
CA SER A 146 -13.84 -10.87 1.50
C SER A 146 -13.63 -11.50 0.13
N PHE A 147 -12.39 -11.54 -0.33
CA PHE A 147 -12.00 -12.28 -1.53
C PHE A 147 -10.57 -12.80 -1.36
N ASP A 148 -10.28 -13.87 -2.11
CA ASP A 148 -8.97 -14.51 -2.09
C ASP A 148 -8.04 -13.84 -3.10
N ILE A 149 -6.81 -13.58 -2.68
CA ILE A 149 -5.73 -13.03 -3.50
C ILE A 149 -4.65 -14.10 -3.55
N SER A 150 -4.38 -14.61 -4.74
CA SER A 150 -3.21 -15.44 -5.02
C SER A 150 -2.24 -14.62 -5.86
N LEU A 151 -0.99 -14.54 -5.43
CA LEU A 151 0.07 -13.81 -6.10
C LEU A 151 1.16 -14.78 -6.55
N GLU A 152 1.64 -14.57 -7.77
CA GLU A 152 2.88 -15.19 -8.22
C GLU A 152 4.10 -14.56 -7.52
N LEU A 153 5.27 -15.19 -7.70
CA LEU A 153 6.52 -14.76 -7.08
C LEU A 153 6.82 -13.29 -7.42
N PHE A 154 6.88 -12.45 -6.37
CA PHE A 154 7.07 -11.00 -6.51
C PHE A 154 6.01 -10.28 -7.36
N GLU A 155 4.83 -10.87 -7.54
CA GLU A 155 3.73 -10.21 -8.26
C GLU A 155 3.28 -8.96 -7.50
N ILE A 156 2.95 -7.92 -8.27
CA ILE A 156 2.29 -6.73 -7.80
C ILE A 156 0.87 -6.75 -8.37
N ALA A 157 -0.13 -6.97 -7.51
CA ALA A 157 -1.52 -6.92 -7.91
C ALA A 157 -2.18 -5.61 -7.48
N THR A 158 -2.98 -5.05 -8.37
CA THR A 158 -3.82 -3.88 -8.08
C THR A 158 -5.28 -4.31 -8.19
N HIS A 159 -6.07 -3.91 -7.21
CA HIS A 159 -7.50 -4.21 -7.13
C HIS A 159 -8.29 -2.92 -6.96
N ARG A 160 -9.37 -2.77 -7.72
CA ARG A 160 -10.30 -1.65 -7.64
C ARG A 160 -11.60 -2.12 -7.01
N PHE A 161 -11.97 -1.48 -5.91
CA PHE A 161 -13.14 -1.76 -5.10
C PHE A 161 -14.20 -0.72 -5.42
N LEU A 162 -15.31 -1.13 -6.03
CA LEU A 162 -16.47 -0.28 -6.24
C LEU A 162 -17.20 -0.11 -4.90
N LEU A 163 -17.40 1.13 -4.45
CA LEU A 163 -18.14 1.44 -3.24
C LEU A 163 -19.65 1.32 -3.49
N LYS A 164 -20.39 0.83 -2.50
CA LYS A 164 -21.85 0.95 -2.48
C LYS A 164 -22.25 2.39 -2.13
N ASP A 165 -23.30 2.88 -2.77
CA ASP A 165 -23.92 4.17 -2.45
C ASP A 165 -24.49 4.21 -1.02
#